data_AF-A0A6A4Y7V7-F1
#
_entry.id   AF-A0A6A4Y7V7-F1
#
_cell.length_a   1.000
_cell.length_b   1.000
_cell.length_c   1.000
_cell.angle_alpha   90.00
_cell.angle_beta   90.00
_cell.angle_gamma   90.00
#
_symmetry.space_group_name_H-M   'P 1'
#
loop_
_entity.id
_entity.type
_entity.pdbx_description
1 polymer ?
#
loop_
_entity_poly.entity_id
_entity_poly.type
_entity_poly.pdbx_seq_one_letter_code
_entity_poly.pdbx_strand_id
1 'polypeptide(L)'
;RTTHPTLSINVICFHKPQYVALQRLCQAEPALASVDVVTVDAMQGREADVVVLSCVRTDGQVGFLANLPRINVALSRAKEALYIVGHGPTLRSNADWRKVLAHPSVTHV
;
A
#
# COMPACT_ATOMS: atom_id res chain seq x y z
N ARG A 1 -3.84 19.48 -28.21
CA ARG A 1 -4.10 19.23 -26.76
C ARG A 1 -3.61 17.83 -26.46
N THR A 2 -2.33 17.69 -26.07
CA THR A 2 -1.72 16.40 -25.74
C THR A 2 -2.25 15.95 -24.39
N THR A 3 -3.07 14.92 -24.34
CA THR A 3 -3.47 14.28 -23.08
C THR A 3 -2.24 13.56 -22.54
N HIS A 4 -1.58 14.12 -21.52
CA HIS A 4 -0.64 13.33 -20.74
C HIS A 4 -1.38 12.09 -20.23
N PRO A 5 -0.79 10.89 -20.31
CA PRO A 5 -1.41 9.71 -19.72
C PRO A 5 -1.65 10.00 -18.24
N THR A 6 -2.90 9.83 -17.80
CA THR A 6 -3.24 9.93 -16.37
C THR A 6 -2.55 8.80 -15.64
N LEU A 7 -1.64 9.16 -14.74
CA LEU A 7 -0.91 8.24 -13.88
C LEU A 7 -1.90 7.40 -13.05
N SER A 8 -1.76 6.08 -13.08
CA SER A 8 -2.58 5.17 -12.28
C SER A 8 -2.07 5.10 -10.84
N ILE A 9 -2.96 5.36 -9.88
CA ILE A 9 -2.64 5.39 -8.45
C ILE A 9 -3.55 4.42 -7.70
N ASN A 10 -2.94 3.42 -7.05
CA ASN A 10 -3.68 2.46 -6.24
C ASN A 10 -3.29 2.53 -4.77
N VAL A 11 -4.28 2.49 -3.88
CA VAL A 11 -4.07 2.32 -2.43
C VAL A 11 -4.38 0.88 -2.04
N ILE A 12 -3.36 0.12 -1.64
CA ILE A 12 -3.50 -1.29 -1.24
C ILE A 12 -3.70 -1.38 0.27
N CYS A 13 -4.74 -2.11 0.67
CA CYS A 13 -5.08 -2.39 2.06
C CYS A 13 -4.98 -3.90 2.36
N PHE A 14 -4.41 -4.25 3.52
CA PHE A 14 -4.43 -5.63 4.03
C PHE A 14 -5.68 -5.96 4.85
N HIS A 15 -6.42 -4.93 5.30
CA HIS A 15 -7.55 -5.08 6.23
C HIS A 15 -8.83 -4.50 5.63
N LYS A 16 -9.93 -5.27 5.65
CA LYS A 16 -11.19 -4.88 5.00
C LYS A 16 -11.81 -3.61 5.60
N PRO A 17 -11.88 -3.43 6.93
CA PRO A 17 -12.30 -2.15 7.52
C PRO A 17 -11.50 -0.94 7.05
N GLN A 18 -10.17 -1.07 6.86
CA GLN A 18 -9.34 0.03 6.34
C GLN A 18 -9.70 0.34 4.89
N TYR A 19 -9.84 -0.69 4.07
CA TYR A 19 -10.30 -0.55 2.69
C TYR A 19 -11.63 0.22 2.62
N VAL A 20 -12.61 -0.13 3.47
CA VAL A 20 -13.92 0.55 3.49
C VAL A 20 -13.78 2.02 3.92
N ALA A 21 -12.97 2.30 4.95
CA ALA A 21 -12.75 3.66 5.42
C ALA A 21 -12.08 4.54 4.36
N LEU A 22 -10.99 4.06 3.76
CA LEU A 22 -10.28 4.80 2.72
C LEU A 22 -11.13 4.97 1.44
N GLN A 23 -11.89 3.95 1.05
CA GLN A 23 -12.79 4.06 -0.10
C GLN A 23 -13.82 5.18 0.11
N ARG A 24 -14.38 5.30 1.32
CA ARG A 24 -15.32 6.40 1.65
C ARG A 24 -14.64 7.77 1.60
N LEU A 25 -13.42 7.88 2.12
CA LEU A 25 -12.66 9.14 2.09
C LEU A 25 -12.33 9.57 0.64
N CYS A 26 -11.87 8.63 -0.19
CA CYS A 26 -11.61 8.91 -1.61
C CYS A 26 -12.88 9.30 -2.37
N GLN A 27 -14.03 8.71 -2.06
CA GLN A 27 -15.32 9.07 -2.66
C GLN A 27 -15.81 10.46 -2.23
N ALA A 28 -15.49 10.89 -1.01
CA ALA A 28 -15.87 12.18 -0.47
C ALA A 28 -14.97 13.33 -0.95
N GLU A 29 -13.79 13.03 -1.48
CA GLU A 29 -12.80 14.01 -1.93
C GLU A 29 -12.67 13.96 -3.47
N PRO A 30 -13.24 14.91 -4.22
CA PRO A 30 -13.18 14.93 -5.68
C PRO A 30 -11.75 14.90 -6.25
N ALA A 31 -10.78 15.45 -5.53
CA ALA A 31 -9.38 15.41 -5.96
C ALA A 31 -8.80 13.98 -6.00
N LEU A 32 -9.41 13.03 -5.29
CA LEU A 32 -9.01 11.62 -5.22
C LEU A 32 -9.84 10.71 -6.14
N ALA A 33 -10.67 11.26 -7.03
CA ALA A 33 -11.56 10.48 -7.87
C ALA A 33 -10.85 9.47 -8.79
N SER A 34 -9.57 9.69 -9.12
CA SER A 34 -8.74 8.80 -9.93
C SER A 34 -7.93 7.78 -9.12
N VAL A 35 -8.10 7.76 -7.79
CA VAL A 35 -7.37 6.86 -6.89
C VAL A 35 -8.21 5.62 -6.60
N ASP A 36 -7.67 4.44 -6.94
CA ASP A 36 -8.33 3.17 -6.69
C ASP A 36 -7.91 2.59 -5.34
N VAL A 37 -8.85 2.46 -4.42
CA VAL A 37 -8.63 1.74 -3.15
C VAL A 37 -8.96 0.27 -3.35
N VAL A 38 -8.03 -0.63 -3.02
CA VAL A 38 -8.14 -2.06 -3.28
C VAL A 38 -7.57 -2.88 -2.13
N THR A 39 -8.00 -4.14 -2.01
CA THR A 39 -7.35 -5.09 -1.10
C THR A 39 -6.14 -5.75 -1.78
N VAL A 40 -5.21 -6.27 -0.99
CA VAL A 40 -4.03 -6.98 -1.53
C VAL A 40 -4.41 -8.16 -2.43
N ASP A 41 -5.45 -8.93 -2.05
CA ASP A 41 -5.90 -10.08 -2.82
C ASP A 41 -6.51 -9.66 -4.18
N ALA A 42 -7.12 -8.47 -4.27
CA ALA A 42 -7.70 -7.93 -5.50
C ALA A 42 -6.66 -7.37 -6.49
N MET A 43 -5.39 -7.27 -6.08
CA MET A 43 -4.28 -6.77 -6.90
C MET A 43 -3.46 -7.87 -7.56
N GLN A 44 -3.81 -9.14 -7.35
CA GLN A 44 -3.09 -10.25 -7.99
C GLN A 44 -3.21 -10.14 -9.52
N GLY A 45 -2.06 -10.04 -10.22
CA GLY A 45 -2.01 -9.90 -11.68
C GLY A 45 -2.34 -8.49 -12.21
N ARG A 46 -2.55 -7.51 -11.33
CA ARG A 46 -2.74 -6.09 -11.69
C ARG A 46 -1.53 -5.28 -11.24
N GLU A 47 -1.26 -4.15 -11.86
CA GLU A 47 -0.18 -3.22 -11.51
C GLU A 47 -0.68 -1.77 -11.66
N ALA A 48 -0.03 -0.84 -10.96
CA ALA A 48 -0.27 0.59 -11.07
C ALA A 48 1.07 1.34 -11.15
N ASP A 49 1.06 2.53 -11.72
CA ASP A 49 2.27 3.35 -11.84
C ASP A 49 2.76 3.74 -10.44
N VAL A 50 1.84 4.16 -9.58
CA VAL A 50 2.11 4.43 -8.16
C VAL A 50 1.22 3.59 -7.26
N VAL A 51 1.83 3.01 -6.22
CA VAL A 51 1.13 2.26 -5.18
C VAL A 51 1.38 2.89 -3.81
N VAL A 52 0.32 3.07 -3.05
CA VAL A 52 0.37 3.43 -1.62
C VAL A 52 -0.09 2.22 -0.80
N LEU A 53 0.79 1.68 0.03
CA LEU A 53 0.53 0.53 0.87
C LEU A 53 0.16 0.96 2.30
N SER A 54 -1.10 0.76 2.69
CA SER A 54 -1.61 1.15 4.01
C SER A 54 -1.44 0.02 5.04
N CYS A 55 -0.55 0.24 6.01
CA CYS A 55 -0.18 -0.68 7.08
C CYS A 55 -0.69 -0.17 8.45
N VAL A 56 -1.93 -0.49 8.78
CA VAL A 56 -2.75 0.12 9.85
C VAL A 56 -2.46 -0.31 11.29
N ARG A 57 -1.44 -1.13 11.55
CA ARG A 57 -1.22 -1.72 12.88
C ARG A 57 -0.25 -0.88 13.70
N THR A 58 -0.65 -0.51 14.91
CA THR A 58 0.13 0.32 15.85
C THR A 58 0.42 -0.39 17.17
N ASP A 59 -0.14 -1.58 17.39
CA ASP A 59 -0.15 -2.31 18.66
C ASP A 59 1.02 -3.28 18.86
N GLY A 60 2.12 -3.09 18.12
CA GLY A 60 3.30 -3.96 18.18
C GLY A 60 3.12 -5.34 17.52
N GLN A 61 1.90 -5.69 17.09
CA GLN A 61 1.60 -6.93 16.38
C GLN A 61 1.27 -6.65 14.91
N VAL A 62 2.04 -7.25 13.99
CA VAL A 62 1.81 -7.09 12.55
C VAL A 62 0.55 -7.80 12.04
N GLY A 63 0.10 -8.88 12.70
CA GLY A 63 -1.10 -9.63 12.32
C GLY A 63 -1.10 -10.05 10.85
N PHE A 64 -2.15 -9.68 10.11
CA PHE A 64 -2.31 -10.00 8.68
C PHE A 64 -1.18 -9.46 7.77
N LEU A 65 -0.40 -8.48 8.24
CA LEU A 65 0.77 -7.99 7.53
C LEU A 65 1.92 -9.01 7.55
N ALA A 66 1.89 -10.06 8.37
CA ALA A 66 2.92 -11.10 8.42
C ALA A 66 2.82 -12.15 7.30
N ASN A 67 1.81 -12.05 6.41
CA ASN A 67 1.65 -12.99 5.31
C ASN A 67 2.63 -12.64 4.17
N LEU A 68 3.77 -13.35 4.13
CA LEU A 68 4.84 -13.11 3.16
C LEU A 68 4.37 -13.16 1.68
N PRO A 69 3.53 -14.12 1.23
CA PRO A 69 2.94 -14.06 -0.11
C PRO A 69 2.20 -12.74 -0.40
N ARG A 70 1.41 -12.25 0.56
CA ARG A 70 0.69 -10.96 0.39
C ARG A 70 1.62 -9.75 0.43
N ILE A 71 2.67 -9.78 1.24
CA ILE A 71 3.72 -8.76 1.21
C ILE A 71 4.35 -8.71 -0.19
N ASN A 72 4.76 -9.86 -0.73
CA ASN A 72 5.38 -9.95 -2.05
C ASN A 72 4.47 -9.43 -3.16
N VAL A 73 3.18 -9.79 -3.12
CA VAL A 73 2.19 -9.23 -4.04
C VAL A 73 2.19 -7.72 -3.91
N ALA A 74 1.94 -7.17 -2.72
CA ALA A 74 1.85 -5.73 -2.50
C ALA A 74 3.09 -4.94 -2.95
N LEU A 75 4.30 -5.42 -2.60
CA LEU A 75 5.57 -4.76 -2.93
C LEU A 75 5.86 -4.73 -4.44
N SER A 76 5.34 -5.69 -5.20
CA SER A 76 5.60 -5.83 -6.64
C SER A 76 4.54 -5.21 -7.53
N ARG A 77 3.57 -4.46 -6.97
CA ARG A 77 2.48 -3.87 -7.77
C ARG A 77 2.80 -2.50 -8.36
N ALA A 78 3.84 -1.83 -7.85
CA ALA A 78 4.26 -0.51 -8.31
C ALA A 78 5.21 -0.60 -9.50
N LYS A 79 4.94 0.17 -10.56
CA LYS A 79 5.86 0.29 -11.71
C LYS A 79 6.87 1.41 -11.53
N GLU A 80 6.45 2.55 -10.97
CA GLU A 80 7.29 3.74 -10.83
C GLU A 80 7.63 4.05 -9.37
N ALA A 81 6.63 4.05 -8.47
CA ALA A 81 6.86 4.36 -7.06
C ALA A 81 5.97 3.57 -6.10
N LEU A 82 6.58 3.13 -4.99
CA LEU A 82 5.90 2.47 -3.88
C LEU A 82 6.06 3.32 -2.62
N TYR A 83 4.93 3.75 -2.04
CA TYR A 83 4.88 4.40 -0.74
C TYR A 83 4.33 3.44 0.30
N ILE A 84 5.00 3.28 1.44
CA ILE A 84 4.53 2.42 2.54
C ILE A 84 4.19 3.32 3.73
N VAL A 85 2.92 3.32 4.12
CA VAL A 85 2.43 4.12 5.25
C VAL A 85 2.12 3.19 6.41
N GLY A 86 2.85 3.30 7.51
CA GLY A 86 2.62 2.47 8.69
C GLY A 86 3.43 2.86 9.92
N HIS A 87 3.16 2.18 11.03
CA HIS A 87 3.87 2.40 12.29
C HIS A 87 5.21 1.66 12.31
N GLY A 88 6.31 2.40 12.19
CA GLY A 88 7.67 1.85 12.12
C GLY A 88 8.00 0.82 13.20
N PRO A 89 7.77 1.09 14.50
CA PRO A 89 8.02 0.11 15.57
C PRO A 89 7.21 -1.19 15.41
N THR A 90 5.94 -1.10 15.00
CA THR A 90 5.12 -2.30 14.75
C THR A 90 5.64 -3.10 13.57
N LEU A 91 5.96 -2.44 12.46
CA LEU A 91 6.49 -3.15 11.29
C LEU A 91 7.84 -3.83 11.60
N ARG A 92 8.70 -3.16 12.38
CA ARG A 92 9.99 -3.72 12.79
C ARG A 92 9.88 -4.90 13.76
N SER A 93 8.72 -5.17 14.37
CA SER A 93 8.53 -6.37 15.21
C SER A 93 8.48 -7.67 14.37
N ASN A 94 8.28 -7.56 13.05
CA ASN A 94 8.29 -8.70 12.14
C ASN A 94 9.59 -8.81 11.34
N ALA A 95 10.08 -10.04 11.15
CA ALA A 95 11.35 -10.29 10.47
C ALA A 95 11.34 -9.90 8.97
N ASP A 96 10.24 -10.11 8.26
CA ASP A 96 10.18 -9.81 6.83
C ASP A 96 10.02 -8.31 6.59
N TRP A 97 9.18 -7.63 7.37
CA TRP A 97 9.09 -6.18 7.34
C TRP A 97 10.40 -5.49 7.73
N ARG A 98 11.19 -6.04 8.66
CA ARG A 98 12.55 -5.54 8.91
C ARG A 98 13.43 -5.59 7.66
N LYS A 99 13.37 -6.67 6.88
CA LYS A 99 14.13 -6.77 5.62
C LYS A 99 13.66 -5.73 4.61
N VAL A 100 12.34 -5.54 4.48
CA VAL A 100 11.75 -4.52 3.59
C VAL A 100 12.25 -3.12 3.99
N LEU A 101 12.15 -2.77 5.28
CA LEU A 101 12.52 -1.45 5.78
C LEU A 101 14.05 -1.22 5.78
N ALA A 102 14.86 -2.27 5.85
CA ALA A 102 16.32 -2.17 5.77
C ALA A 102 16.86 -2.16 4.34
N HIS A 103 16.00 -2.32 3.32
CA HIS A 103 16.44 -2.32 1.93
C HIS A 103 17.02 -0.94 1.56
N PRO A 104 18.21 -0.85 0.92
CA PRO A 104 18.89 0.43 0.67
C PRO A 104 18.08 1.45 -0.14
N SER A 105 17.19 0.98 -1.01
CA SER A 105 16.31 1.84 -1.82
C SER A 105 15.13 2.43 -1.04
N VAL A 106 14.87 1.98 0.19
CA VAL A 106 13.79 2.51 1.03
C VAL A 106 14.30 3.71 1.80
N THR A 107 13.71 4.86 1.52
CA THR A 107 13.95 6.10 2.28
C THR A 107 12.89 6.23 3.37
N HIS A 108 13.32 6.50 4.61
CA HIS A 108 12.43 6.74 5.74
C HIS A 108 12.24 8.25 5.90
N VAL A 109 10.99 8.69 5.99
CA VAL A 109 10.58 10.09 6.20
C VAL A 109 9.89 10.23 7.55
#